data_AF-A0A5B9PQU2-F1
#
_entry.id   AF-A0A5B9PQU2-F1
#
_cell.length_a   1.000
_cell.length_b   1.000
_cell.length_c   1.000
_cell.angle_alpha   90.00
_cell.angle_beta   90.00
_cell.angle_gamma   90.00
#
_symmetry.space_group_name_H-M   'P 1'
#
loop_
_entity.id
_entity.type
_entity.pdbx_description
1 polymer ?
#
loop_
_entity_poly.entity_id
_entity_poly.type
_entity_poly.pdbx_seq_one_letter_code
_entity_poly.pdbx_strand_id
1 'polypeptide(L)'
;MFDYSGIVSRLEWRIRLRIYNWELNHQDNGHDSEATRECLKMLYLLASNGAKWKPDKSELNSARRSLLKMTPDYTVEFVWILYKFDASEIYIAINLARIPTIKRHIRRLQPRLHELIQNWKEKSESCHQNTPGNTRPIT
;
A
#
# COMPACT_ATOMS: atom_id res chain seq x y z
N MET A 1 -22.63 -1.62 -24.91
CA MET A 1 -22.68 -0.92 -23.61
C MET A 1 -22.47 -1.99 -22.56
N PHE A 2 -21.26 -2.10 -22.01
CA PHE A 2 -20.95 -3.18 -21.07
C PHE A 2 -21.55 -2.84 -19.71
N ASP A 3 -22.47 -3.69 -19.27
CA ASP A 3 -23.14 -3.56 -17.99
C ASP A 3 -22.22 -4.06 -16.87
N TYR A 4 -21.54 -3.13 -16.22
CA TYR A 4 -20.63 -3.41 -15.11
C TYR A 4 -21.38 -3.68 -13.79
N SER A 5 -22.72 -3.57 -13.76
CA SER A 5 -23.53 -3.79 -12.56
C SER A 5 -23.37 -5.22 -12.03
N GLY A 6 -23.32 -6.22 -12.92
CA GLY A 6 -23.24 -7.63 -12.54
C GLY A 6 -21.86 -8.13 -12.09
N ILE A 7 -20.77 -7.50 -12.55
CA ILE A 7 -19.40 -7.95 -12.22
C ILE A 7 -19.04 -7.58 -10.78
N VAL A 8 -19.51 -6.42 -10.29
CA VAL A 8 -19.31 -5.98 -8.91
C VAL A 8 -20.12 -6.86 -7.94
N SER A 9 -21.33 -7.29 -8.31
CA SER A 9 -22.14 -8.18 -7.49
C SER A 9 -21.65 -9.63 -7.43
N ARG A 10 -20.83 -10.07 -8.41
CA ARG A 10 -20.30 -11.45 -8.51
C ARG A 10 -18.90 -11.64 -7.91
N LEU A 11 -18.23 -10.55 -7.52
CA LEU A 11 -17.07 -10.62 -6.64
C LEU A 11 -17.57 -10.96 -5.24
N GLU A 12 -17.92 -12.23 -5.04
CA GLU A 12 -18.26 -12.75 -3.73
C GLU A 12 -17.19 -12.34 -2.71
N TRP A 13 -17.65 -11.48 -1.82
CA TRP A 13 -17.30 -11.13 -0.44
C TRP A 13 -16.72 -12.27 0.45
N ARG A 14 -16.40 -13.43 -0.12
CA ARG A 14 -15.77 -14.60 0.50
C ARG A 14 -14.25 -14.60 0.43
N ILE A 15 -13.62 -13.55 -0.10
CA ILE A 15 -12.23 -13.32 0.27
C ILE A 15 -12.24 -12.77 1.70
N ARG A 16 -12.40 -13.69 2.68
CA ARG A 16 -11.70 -13.56 3.96
C ARG A 16 -10.22 -13.52 3.61
N LEU A 17 -9.74 -12.37 3.12
CA LEU A 17 -8.33 -12.11 3.04
C LEU A 17 -7.88 -12.32 4.48
N ARG A 18 -7.08 -13.37 4.74
CA ARG A 18 -6.35 -13.56 6.02
C ARG A 18 -5.46 -12.36 6.37
N ILE A 19 -5.48 -11.33 5.54
CA ILE A 19 -4.85 -10.03 5.68
C ILE A 19 -5.70 -9.11 6.58
N TYR A 20 -7.02 -9.33 6.72
CA TYR A 20 -7.83 -8.65 7.75
C TYR A 20 -7.55 -9.15 9.17
N ASN A 21 -6.58 -10.05 9.34
CA ASN A 21 -6.13 -10.55 10.63
C ASN A 21 -5.02 -9.69 11.26
N TRP A 22 -4.67 -8.54 10.67
CA TRP A 22 -4.09 -7.46 11.46
C TRP A 22 -5.24 -6.94 12.33
N GLU A 23 -5.24 -7.33 13.61
CA GLU A 23 -6.25 -6.99 14.61
C GLU A 23 -6.54 -5.49 14.66
N LEU A 24 -7.41 -5.05 13.78
CA LEU A 24 -7.98 -3.74 13.79
C LEU A 24 -9.08 -3.75 14.84
N ASN A 25 -8.67 -3.70 16.11
CA ASN A 25 -9.45 -3.10 17.18
C ASN A 25 -9.57 -1.59 16.87
N HIS A 26 -10.28 -1.26 15.80
CA HIS A 26 -10.68 0.10 15.49
C HIS A 26 -11.68 0.53 16.57
N GLN A 27 -11.21 1.19 17.62
CA GLN A 27 -12.10 1.99 18.44
C GLN A 27 -12.65 3.10 17.56
N ASP A 28 -13.93 2.93 17.24
CA ASP A 28 -14.70 3.68 16.27
C ASP A 28 -14.90 5.13 16.74
N ASN A 29 -14.31 6.08 16.01
CA ASN A 29 -14.60 7.50 16.11
C ASN A 29 -15.26 8.03 14.83
N GLY A 30 -15.97 7.20 14.07
CA GLY A 30 -16.86 7.64 12.97
C GLY A 30 -16.17 7.88 11.61
N HIS A 31 -14.94 7.41 11.42
CA HIS A 31 -14.17 7.63 10.18
C HIS A 31 -13.82 6.33 9.41
N ASP A 32 -14.21 5.17 9.95
CA ASP A 32 -14.06 3.86 9.32
C ASP A 32 -15.37 3.44 8.64
N SER A 33 -15.63 4.02 7.47
CA SER A 33 -16.83 3.73 6.68
C SER A 33 -16.67 2.47 5.82
N GLU A 34 -17.78 1.79 5.52
CA GLU A 34 -17.81 0.67 4.57
C GLU A 34 -17.21 1.06 3.22
N ALA A 35 -17.53 2.26 2.72
CA ALA A 35 -16.97 2.81 1.48
C ALA A 35 -15.43 2.94 1.53
N THR A 36 -14.86 3.30 2.69
CA THR A 36 -13.40 3.36 2.87
C THR A 36 -12.78 1.98 2.75
N ARG A 37 -13.39 0.96 3.37
CA ARG A 37 -12.94 -0.43 3.32
C ARG A 37 -13.01 -0.99 1.90
N GLU A 38 -14.09 -0.69 1.19
CA GLU A 38 -14.26 -1.06 -0.22
C GLU A 38 -13.19 -0.43 -1.12
N CYS A 39 -12.89 0.85 -0.92
CA CYS A 39 -11.85 1.54 -1.67
C CYS A 39 -10.47 0.87 -1.48
N LEU A 40 -10.14 0.47 -0.24
CA LEU A 40 -8.90 -0.25 0.04
C LEU A 40 -8.90 -1.68 -0.55
N LYS A 41 -10.04 -2.38 -0.54
CA LYS A 41 -10.20 -3.68 -1.22
C LYS A 41 -9.96 -3.55 -2.71
N MET A 42 -10.52 -2.52 -3.34
CA MET A 42 -10.32 -2.25 -4.76
C MET A 42 -8.85 -1.97 -5.05
N LEU A 43 -8.18 -1.14 -4.24
CA LEU A 43 -6.74 -0.88 -4.38
C LEU A 43 -5.93 -2.17 -4.27
N TYR A 44 -6.23 -3.03 -3.29
CA TYR A 44 -5.61 -4.33 -3.14
C TYR A 44 -5.78 -5.20 -4.39
N LEU A 45 -7.02 -5.30 -4.91
CA LEU A 45 -7.32 -6.08 -6.10
C LEU A 45 -6.55 -5.56 -7.31
N LEU A 46 -6.56 -4.25 -7.55
CA LEU A 46 -5.83 -3.61 -8.63
C LEU A 46 -4.32 -3.88 -8.51
N ALA A 47 -3.74 -3.62 -7.34
CA ALA A 47 -2.32 -3.87 -7.09
C ALA A 47 -1.96 -5.35 -7.28
N SER A 48 -2.80 -6.28 -6.81
CA SER A 48 -2.60 -7.72 -6.96
C SER A 48 -2.64 -8.20 -8.42
N ASN A 49 -3.32 -7.45 -9.29
CA ASN A 49 -3.35 -7.69 -10.74
C ASN A 49 -2.26 -6.88 -11.49
N GLY A 50 -1.28 -6.32 -10.77
CA GLY A 50 -0.13 -5.64 -11.35
C GLY A 50 -0.34 -4.16 -11.68
N ALA A 51 -1.46 -3.55 -11.24
CA ALA A 51 -1.64 -2.12 -11.40
C ALA A 51 -0.54 -1.35 -10.64
N LYS A 52 0.01 -0.33 -11.30
CA LYS A 52 1.03 0.56 -10.72
C LYS A 52 0.43 1.93 -10.49
N TRP A 53 0.52 2.42 -9.26
CA TRP A 53 0.21 3.78 -8.88
C TRP A 53 1.42 4.68 -9.11
N LYS A 54 1.25 5.67 -9.98
CA LYS A 54 2.25 6.68 -10.31
C LYS A 54 1.63 8.07 -10.19
N PRO A 55 1.40 8.56 -8.96
CA PRO A 55 0.65 9.78 -8.74
C PRO A 55 1.46 11.01 -9.16
N ASP A 56 0.78 12.00 -9.72
CA ASP A 56 1.32 13.35 -9.77
C ASP A 56 1.32 14.02 -8.37
N LYS A 57 1.82 15.26 -8.28
CA LYS A 57 1.84 16.01 -7.01
C LYS A 57 0.44 16.26 -6.45
N SER A 58 -0.54 16.51 -7.31
CA SER A 58 -1.93 16.81 -6.93
C SER A 58 -2.63 15.57 -6.40
N GLU A 59 -2.48 14.44 -7.08
CA GLU A 59 -3.01 13.13 -6.71
C GLU A 59 -2.40 12.64 -5.39
N LEU A 60 -1.09 12.81 -5.22
CA LEU A 60 -0.41 12.49 -3.96
C LEU A 60 -0.95 13.35 -2.80
N ASN A 61 -1.20 14.64 -3.04
CA ASN A 61 -1.82 15.54 -2.06
C ASN A 61 -3.29 15.19 -1.78
N SER A 62 -4.01 14.71 -2.78
CA SER A 62 -5.36 14.19 -2.63
C SER A 62 -5.36 12.95 -1.73
N ALA A 63 -4.51 11.96 -2.04
CA ALA A 63 -4.35 10.74 -1.25
C ALA A 63 -3.98 11.04 0.20
N ARG A 64 -3.07 11.98 0.46
CA ARG A 64 -2.73 12.44 1.82
C ARG A 64 -3.93 13.00 2.56
N ARG A 65 -4.70 13.88 1.93
CA ARG A 65 -5.90 14.48 2.55
C ARG A 65 -6.95 13.41 2.86
N SER A 66 -7.10 12.41 2.00
CA SER A 66 -8.00 11.28 2.22
C SER A 66 -7.52 10.41 3.39
N LEU A 67 -6.24 10.04 3.43
CA LEU A 67 -5.66 9.23 4.49
C LEU A 67 -5.73 9.92 5.87
N LEU A 68 -5.50 11.23 5.93
CA LEU A 68 -5.63 12.00 7.17
C LEU A 68 -7.05 12.03 7.75
N LYS A 69 -8.07 11.76 6.93
CA LYS A 69 -9.47 11.66 7.37
C LYS A 69 -9.84 10.25 7.86
N MET A 70 -8.96 9.27 7.69
CA MET A 70 -9.18 7.87 8.05
C MET A 70 -8.45 7.53 9.36
N THR A 71 -8.58 6.30 9.85
CA THR A 71 -7.71 5.83 10.95
C THR A 71 -6.26 5.70 10.45
N PRO A 72 -5.26 5.89 11.32
CA PRO A 72 -3.85 5.82 10.92
C PRO A 72 -3.43 4.43 10.40
N ASP A 73 -4.14 3.38 10.79
CA ASP A 73 -3.93 2.02 10.30
C ASP A 73 -4.09 1.93 8.77
N TYR A 74 -5.08 2.63 8.20
CA TYR A 74 -5.26 2.69 6.74
C TYR A 74 -4.05 3.25 6.01
N THR A 75 -3.29 4.16 6.62
CA THR A 75 -2.06 4.68 6.00
C THR A 75 -0.99 3.59 5.91
N VAL A 76 -0.87 2.76 6.94
CA VAL A 76 0.10 1.66 6.96
C VAL A 76 -0.32 0.57 5.99
N GLU A 77 -1.61 0.21 5.97
CA GLU A 77 -2.14 -0.77 5.03
C GLU A 77 -1.95 -0.32 3.58
N PHE A 78 -2.23 0.96 3.29
CA PHE A 78 -2.01 1.54 1.98
C PHE A 78 -0.55 1.37 1.55
N VAL A 79 0.42 1.73 2.40
CA VAL A 79 1.84 1.56 2.09
C VAL A 79 2.23 0.08 1.95
N TRP A 80 1.68 -0.79 2.78
CA TRP A 80 1.94 -2.23 2.70
C TRP A 80 1.43 -2.84 1.40
N ILE A 81 0.24 -2.44 0.91
CA ILE A 81 -0.29 -2.88 -0.39
C ILE A 81 0.69 -2.50 -1.50
N LEU A 82 1.16 -1.24 -1.48
CA LEU A 82 2.12 -0.77 -2.47
C LEU A 82 3.43 -1.58 -2.42
N TYR A 83 3.95 -1.84 -1.23
CA TYR A 83 5.17 -2.65 -1.04
C TYR A 83 4.99 -4.09 -1.53
N LYS A 84 3.92 -4.76 -1.09
CA LYS A 84 3.68 -6.18 -1.33
C LYS A 84 3.62 -6.50 -2.82
N PHE A 85 2.87 -5.70 -3.57
CA PHE A 85 2.65 -5.90 -5.00
C PHE A 85 3.57 -5.06 -5.88
N ASP A 86 4.55 -4.39 -5.28
CA ASP A 86 5.41 -3.43 -5.98
C ASP A 86 4.58 -2.38 -6.73
N ALA A 87 3.40 -2.02 -6.22
CA ALA A 87 2.41 -1.21 -6.94
C ALA A 87 2.77 0.28 -6.98
N SER A 88 3.95 0.71 -6.53
CA SER A 88 4.45 2.08 -6.60
C SER A 88 5.96 2.10 -6.42
N GLU A 89 6.61 3.21 -6.76
CA GLU A 89 8.01 3.44 -6.39
C GLU A 89 8.16 3.73 -4.89
N ILE A 90 9.25 3.27 -4.29
CA ILE A 90 9.56 3.48 -2.86
C ILE A 90 9.61 4.98 -2.49
N TYR A 91 10.08 5.83 -3.41
CA TYR A 91 10.14 7.27 -3.21
C TYR A 91 8.76 7.89 -2.93
N ILE A 92 7.71 7.37 -3.55
CA ILE A 92 6.33 7.83 -3.34
C ILE A 92 5.86 7.48 -1.92
N ALA A 93 6.16 6.26 -1.45
CA ALA A 93 5.84 5.85 -0.08
C ALA A 93 6.60 6.67 0.97
N ILE A 94 7.89 6.94 0.73
CA ILE A 94 8.69 7.84 1.57
C ILE A 94 8.10 9.25 1.59
N ASN A 95 7.73 9.78 0.42
CA ASN A 95 7.12 11.10 0.31
C ASN A 95 5.76 11.20 1.00
N LEU A 96 4.98 10.12 1.01
CA LEU A 96 3.74 10.04 1.77
C LEU A 96 4.03 10.13 3.27
N ALA A 97 4.99 9.35 3.75
CA ALA A 97 5.37 9.23 5.16
C ALA A 97 6.16 10.44 5.71
N ARG A 98 6.83 11.21 4.86
CA ARG A 98 7.73 12.30 5.27
C ARG A 98 7.01 13.48 5.92
N ILE A 99 5.74 13.69 5.60
CA ILE A 99 5.00 14.89 5.98
C ILE A 99 4.71 14.92 7.48
N PRO A 100 4.91 16.06 8.18
CA PRO A 100 4.68 16.18 9.62
C PRO A 100 3.27 15.78 10.08
N THR A 101 2.23 16.12 9.32
CA THR A 101 0.83 15.79 9.65
C THR A 101 0.58 14.29 9.55
N ILE A 102 1.08 13.62 8.49
CA ILE A 102 1.06 12.17 8.39
C ILE A 102 1.87 11.55 9.52
N LYS A 103 3.12 12.02 9.77
CA LYS A 103 3.94 11.52 10.88
C LYS A 103 3.23 11.58 12.22
N ARG A 104 2.53 12.67 12.49
CA ARG A 104 1.70 12.83 13.69
C ARG A 104 0.52 11.87 13.69
N HIS A 105 -0.15 11.71 12.55
CA HIS A 105 -1.29 10.83 12.37
C HIS A 105 -0.92 9.36 12.67
N ILE A 106 0.17 8.87 12.07
CA ILE A 106 0.67 7.51 12.25
C ILE A 106 1.69 7.37 13.39
N ARG A 107 1.73 8.29 14.38
CA ARG A 107 2.79 8.30 15.42
C ARG A 107 2.95 6.94 16.12
N ARG A 108 1.84 6.26 16.41
CA ARG A 108 1.84 4.94 17.06
C ARG A 108 2.35 3.82 16.16
N LEU A 109 2.27 4.00 14.85
CA LEU A 109 2.62 3.01 13.83
C LEU A 109 3.94 3.34 13.10
N GLN A 110 4.65 4.41 13.51
CA GLN A 110 5.93 4.82 12.94
C GLN A 110 6.96 3.68 12.88
N PRO A 111 7.17 2.87 13.95
CA PRO A 111 8.14 1.77 13.90
C PRO A 111 7.81 0.78 12.79
N ARG A 112 6.53 0.37 12.69
CA ARG A 112 6.06 -0.57 11.65
C ARG A 112 6.23 -0.01 10.25
N LEU A 113 5.92 1.27 10.05
CA LEU A 113 6.11 1.89 8.74
C LEU A 113 7.59 1.97 8.36
N HIS A 114 8.46 2.24 9.34
CA HIS A 114 9.90 2.28 9.11
C HIS A 114 10.45 0.91 8.71
N GLU A 115 10.03 -0.15 9.40
CA GLU A 115 10.35 -1.55 9.03
C GLU A 115 9.91 -1.87 7.60
N LEU A 116 8.68 -1.48 7.21
CA LEU A 116 8.19 -1.69 5.85
C LEU A 116 9.05 -0.98 4.80
N ILE A 117 9.42 0.27 5.04
CA ILE A 117 10.26 1.05 4.12
C ILE A 117 11.66 0.44 4.04
N GLN A 118 12.21 -0.01 5.16
CA GLN A 118 13.51 -0.67 5.21
C GLN A 118 13.51 -1.99 4.44
N ASN A 119 12.53 -2.85 4.68
CA ASN A 119 12.33 -4.10 3.94
C ASN A 119 12.11 -3.84 2.43
N TRP A 120 11.48 -2.72 2.06
CA TRP A 120 11.32 -2.32 0.67
C TRP A 120 12.65 -1.93 0.04
N LYS A 121 13.49 -1.18 0.76
CA LYS A 121 14.82 -0.79 0.31
C LYS A 121 15.69 -2.02 0.06
N GLU A 122 15.75 -2.93 1.02
CA GLU A 122 16.50 -4.19 0.90
C GLU A 122 15.99 -5.06 -0.26
N LYS A 123 14.67 -5.16 -0.44
CA LYS A 123 14.06 -5.84 -1.59
C LYS A 123 14.52 -5.22 -2.91
N SER A 124 14.54 -3.89 -3.03
CA SER A 124 14.99 -3.21 -4.24
C SER A 124 16.47 -3.43 -4.54
N GLU A 125 17.31 -3.51 -3.51
CA GLU A 125 18.75 -3.75 -3.63
C GLU A 125 19.08 -5.22 -3.98
N SER A 126 18.29 -6.18 -3.49
CA SER A 126 18.44 -7.61 -3.81
C SER A 126 18.17 -7.94 -5.29
N CYS A 127 17.33 -7.15 -5.97
CA CYS A 127 17.08 -7.30 -7.40
C CYS A 127 18.26 -6.85 -8.30
N HIS A 128 19.27 -6.17 -7.75
CA HIS A 128 20.44 -5.68 -8.51
C HIS A 128 21.71 -6.53 -8.33
N GLN A 129 21.71 -7.58 -7.50
CA GLN A 129 22.89 -8.42 -7.26
C GLN A 129 22.89 -9.77 -8.00
N ASN A 130 21.89 -10.06 -8.83
CA ASN A 130 21.84 -11.28 -9.65
C ASN A 130 22.28 -11.02 -11.09
N THR A 131 23.56 -10.70 -11.30
CA THR A 131 24.18 -10.78 -12.64
C THR A 131 25.14 -11.98 -12.66
N PRO A 132 24.80 -13.11 -13.32
CA PRO A 132 25.74 -14.22 -13.48
C PRO A 132 26.69 -13.87 -14.63
N GLY A 133 27.92 -13.46 -14.30
CA GLY A 133 28.89 -13.10 -15.33
C GLY A 133 30.24 -12.69 -14.79
N ASN A 134 30.96 -13.63 -14.17
CA ASN A 134 32.41 -13.52 -14.11
C ASN A 134 33.05 -14.88 -14.44
N THR A 135 33.13 -15.14 -15.75
CA THR A 135 33.95 -16.20 -16.33
C THR A 135 35.41 -15.87 -15.99
N ARG A 136 36.04 -16.71 -15.17
CA ARG A 136 37.47 -16.64 -14.91
C ARG A 136 38.22 -16.83 -16.23
N PRO A 137 39.24 -16.01 -16.57
CA PRO A 137 40.17 -16.40 -17.61
C PRO A 137 41.07 -17.50 -17.04
N ILE A 138 41.03 -18.66 -17.70
CA ILE A 138 42.01 -19.71 -17.54
C ILE A 138 43.16 -19.34 -18.47
N THR A 139 44.27 -18.83 -17.97
CA THR A 139 45.61 -19.12 -18.52
C THR A 139 46.66 -18.81 -17.49
#